data_AF-A0A6H3NQ07-F1
#
_entry.id   AF-A0A6H3NQ07-F1
#
_cell.length_a   1.000
_cell.length_b   1.000
_cell.length_c   1.000
_cell.angle_alpha   90.00
_cell.angle_beta   90.00
_cell.angle_gamma   90.00
#
_symmetry.space_group_name_H-M   'P 1'
#
loop_
_entity.id
_entity.type
_entity.pdbx_description
1 polymer ?
#
loop_
_entity_poly.entity_id
_entity_poly.type
_entity_poly.pdbx_seq_one_letter_code
_entity_poly.pdbx_strand_id
1 'polypeptide(L)'
;MNLSNLFRVTATFLFAFVFCVSCSQKEHPSDSEIRQAVYGNDNGQPVRVLGQKQINLDETPEMETLVLFQSGTSEVLAAFRKDGSSWDYLWKLEFFLQNLGPMYYDAKLNSWVPGSAQGKEKVTFAGDCLRRIVVAELPGDNFNSVFVEVLAEEPPLGLFSVPMGYRKGKKIWDGFQLKEHEELKRSKRVDFEYNQKDKSFRIFPTNPNYSQEFVFNGWEMIPNLPMQPVPAFVSLEVIPKFEIGKESLVTLQLKNRGNYVSLTYLSISFPEAGSVRLAGETQGVRLYKKGDIVFNVVQNKKIPAEYPLLEATKEGWANNFRYGIKFYYTPKESANPKILFRSTYKFYQEIVSIPNQFSIAPFERDQQGFPSYLLETPTN
;
A
#
# COMPACT_ATOMS: atom_id res chain seq x y z
N MET A 1 39.66 61.70 18.90
CA MET A 1 39.14 60.32 18.79
C MET A 1 38.81 60.06 17.33
N ASN A 2 39.46 59.06 16.72
CA ASN A 2 39.44 58.81 15.28
C ASN A 2 38.06 58.33 14.79
N LEU A 3 37.42 59.10 13.90
CA LEU A 3 36.16 58.72 13.23
C LEU A 3 36.28 57.42 12.41
N SER A 4 37.48 57.02 12.02
CA SER A 4 37.72 55.80 11.24
C SER A 4 37.46 54.50 12.02
N ASN A 5 37.59 54.53 13.36
CA ASN A 5 37.32 53.35 14.20
C ASN A 5 35.82 53.19 14.50
N LEU A 6 35.05 54.28 14.53
CA LEU A 6 33.60 54.19 14.75
C LEU A 6 32.90 53.54 13.54
N PHE A 7 33.34 53.86 12.32
CA PHE A 7 32.76 53.33 11.08
C PHE A 7 33.06 51.85 10.84
N ARG A 8 34.21 51.35 11.31
CA ARG A 8 34.55 49.92 11.22
C ARG A 8 33.76 49.08 12.20
N VAL A 9 33.45 49.60 13.40
CA VAL A 9 32.67 48.87 14.41
C VAL A 9 31.21 48.76 14.00
N THR A 10 30.60 49.81 13.43
CA THR A 10 29.21 49.77 12.94
C THR A 10 29.03 48.92 11.68
N ALA A 11 29.98 48.95 10.73
CA ALA A 11 29.91 48.09 9.54
C ALA A 11 30.05 46.60 9.88
N THR A 12 30.89 46.25 10.86
CA THR A 12 31.06 44.86 11.31
C THR A 12 29.84 44.36 12.10
N PHE A 13 29.19 45.22 12.89
CA PHE A 13 27.94 44.89 13.58
C PHE A 13 26.74 44.73 12.63
N LEU A 14 26.68 45.53 11.55
CA LEU A 14 25.62 45.41 10.54
C LEU A 14 25.78 44.13 9.70
N PHE A 15 27.02 43.75 9.37
CA PHE A 15 27.29 42.51 8.61
C PHE A 15 27.07 41.25 9.45
N ALA A 16 27.31 41.30 10.77
CA ALA A 16 27.01 40.19 11.68
C ALA A 16 25.50 39.95 11.86
N PHE A 17 24.67 41.00 11.75
CA PHE A 17 23.21 40.87 11.85
C PHE A 17 22.57 40.31 10.58
N VAL A 18 23.17 40.55 9.40
CA VAL A 18 22.66 40.04 8.11
C VAL A 18 22.88 38.53 7.95
N PHE A 19 23.87 37.94 8.61
CA PHE A 19 24.11 36.49 8.58
C PHE A 19 23.29 35.66 9.59
N CYS A 20 22.61 36.30 10.55
CA CYS A 20 21.75 35.61 11.52
C CYS A 20 20.28 35.51 11.10
N VAL A 21 19.88 36.08 9.96
CA VAL A 21 18.59 35.78 9.32
C VAL A 21 18.79 34.63 8.33
N SER A 22 19.36 33.52 8.80
CA SER A 22 19.01 32.24 8.20
C SER A 22 17.56 32.01 8.56
N CYS A 23 16.67 32.37 7.64
CA CYS A 23 15.26 31.99 7.71
C CYS A 23 15.25 30.46 7.78
N SER A 24 15.18 29.91 8.99
CA SER A 24 14.96 28.49 9.21
C SER A 24 13.62 28.20 8.56
N GLN A 25 13.68 27.69 7.34
CA GLN A 25 12.50 27.23 6.65
C GLN A 25 11.91 26.11 7.51
N LYS A 26 10.77 26.37 8.17
CA LYS A 26 10.10 25.37 9.00
C LYS A 26 9.93 24.09 8.19
N GLU A 27 10.41 22.99 8.75
CA GLU A 27 10.38 21.67 8.12
C GLU A 27 9.03 20.97 8.28
N HIS A 28 8.15 21.49 9.15
CA HIS A 28 6.83 20.96 9.46
C HIS A 28 5.80 22.09 9.74
N PRO A 29 4.49 21.84 9.56
CA PRO A 29 3.45 22.80 9.93
C PRO A 29 3.32 22.92 11.46
N SER A 30 2.99 24.11 11.94
CA SER A 30 2.68 24.39 13.35
C SER A 30 1.29 23.91 13.75
N ASP A 31 1.04 23.75 15.06
CA ASP A 31 -0.26 23.30 15.60
C ASP A 31 -1.43 24.16 15.10
N SER A 32 -1.23 25.47 14.96
CA SER A 32 -2.25 26.38 14.40
C SER A 32 -2.48 26.15 12.91
N GLU A 33 -1.42 25.92 12.13
CA GLU A 33 -1.53 25.61 10.70
C GLU A 33 -2.19 24.26 10.48
N ILE A 34 -1.84 23.23 11.27
CA ILE A 34 -2.47 21.92 11.26
C ILE A 34 -3.96 22.04 11.59
N ARG A 35 -4.30 22.74 12.67
CA ARG A 35 -5.70 22.92 13.09
C ARG A 35 -6.52 23.62 12.02
N GLN A 36 -6.00 24.72 11.47
CA GLN A 36 -6.68 25.49 10.44
C GLN A 36 -6.84 24.69 9.15
N ALA A 37 -5.81 23.97 8.72
CA ALA A 37 -5.84 23.21 7.49
C ALA A 37 -6.73 21.96 7.57
N VAL A 38 -6.77 21.30 8.74
CA VAL A 38 -7.53 20.05 8.92
C VAL A 38 -8.98 20.27 9.37
N TYR A 39 -9.25 21.28 10.20
CA TYR A 39 -10.58 21.53 10.79
C TYR A 39 -11.18 22.90 10.42
N GLY A 40 -10.47 23.72 9.63
CA GLY A 40 -10.96 25.03 9.23
C GLY A 40 -10.90 26.09 10.34
N ASN A 41 -11.74 27.12 10.21
CA ASN A 41 -11.79 28.27 11.14
C ASN A 41 -12.59 27.99 12.42
N ASP A 42 -13.07 26.77 12.62
CA ASP A 42 -13.80 26.42 13.82
C ASP A 42 -12.89 26.47 15.05
N ASN A 43 -13.47 26.85 16.20
CA ASN A 43 -12.83 26.77 17.52
C ASN A 43 -12.67 25.30 17.97
N GLY A 44 -12.09 24.48 17.09
CA GLY A 44 -11.83 23.07 17.31
C GLY A 44 -10.95 22.85 18.54
N GLN A 45 -11.03 21.63 19.06
CA GLN A 45 -10.22 21.19 20.19
C GLN A 45 -8.73 21.43 19.92
N PRO A 46 -7.93 21.75 20.95
CA PRO A 46 -6.50 21.97 20.78
C PRO A 46 -5.85 20.75 20.11
N VAL A 47 -4.95 21.04 19.19
CA VAL A 47 -4.12 20.02 18.52
C VAL A 47 -2.91 19.75 19.40
N ARG A 48 -2.65 18.48 19.67
CA ARG A 48 -1.42 18.00 20.30
C ARG A 48 -0.69 17.11 19.33
N VAL A 49 0.43 17.58 18.78
CA VAL A 49 1.26 16.75 17.91
C VAL A 49 1.91 15.62 18.72
N LEU A 50 1.76 14.39 18.26
CA LEU A 50 2.35 13.18 18.85
C LEU A 50 3.60 12.73 18.08
N GLY A 51 3.67 13.03 16.77
CA GLY A 51 4.83 12.71 15.94
C GLY A 51 4.77 13.34 14.55
N GLN A 52 5.94 13.50 13.93
CA GLN A 52 6.07 14.06 12.58
C GLN A 52 7.10 13.26 11.79
N LYS A 53 6.88 13.10 10.48
CA LYS A 53 7.82 12.38 9.62
C LYS A 53 7.76 12.88 8.18
N GLN A 54 8.91 13.21 7.61
CA GLN A 54 9.01 13.52 6.19
C GLN A 54 9.04 12.25 5.35
N ILE A 55 8.39 12.32 4.20
CA ILE A 55 8.26 11.22 3.25
C ILE A 55 8.09 11.78 1.85
N ASN A 56 8.50 11.02 0.84
CA ASN A 56 8.06 11.27 -0.52
C ASN A 56 6.96 10.25 -0.87
N LEU A 57 5.72 10.71 -1.00
CA LEU A 57 4.53 9.91 -1.30
C LEU A 57 4.30 9.69 -2.80
N ASP A 58 4.94 10.49 -3.66
CA ASP A 58 4.65 10.59 -5.09
C ASP A 58 5.91 10.37 -5.95
N GLU A 59 5.78 10.52 -7.28
CA GLU A 59 6.90 10.40 -8.22
C GLU A 59 7.72 11.70 -8.37
N THR A 60 7.23 12.78 -7.75
CA THR A 60 7.93 14.07 -7.73
C THR A 60 9.01 14.04 -6.66
N PRO A 61 10.10 14.83 -6.79
CA PRO A 61 11.15 14.89 -5.78
C PRO A 61 10.74 15.66 -4.50
N GLU A 62 9.50 16.16 -4.45
CA GLU A 62 9.00 16.94 -3.32
C GLU A 62 8.68 16.03 -2.14
N MET A 63 9.04 16.49 -0.93
CA MET A 63 8.79 15.75 0.30
C MET A 63 7.50 16.27 0.94
N GLU A 64 6.57 15.37 1.25
CA GLU A 64 5.48 15.60 2.17
C GLU A 64 5.90 15.43 3.63
N THR A 65 5.14 16.04 4.53
CA THR A 65 5.24 15.82 5.97
C THR A 65 3.97 15.13 6.45
N LEU A 66 4.14 13.95 7.05
CA LEU A 66 3.12 13.31 7.85
C LEU A 66 3.15 13.87 9.27
N VAL A 67 1.99 14.24 9.78
CA VAL A 67 1.81 14.69 11.16
C VAL A 67 0.78 13.80 11.82
N LEU A 68 1.21 13.11 12.87
CA LEU A 68 0.34 12.42 13.81
C LEU A 68 0.02 13.39 14.95
N PHE A 69 -1.25 13.66 15.18
CA PHE A 69 -1.69 14.54 16.26
C PHE A 69 -3.01 14.08 16.86
N GLN A 70 -3.26 14.50 18.10
CA GLN A 70 -4.50 14.28 18.81
C GLN A 70 -5.31 15.59 18.83
N SER A 71 -6.62 15.50 18.63
CA SER A 71 -7.56 16.61 18.83
C SER A 71 -8.83 16.08 19.48
N GLY A 72 -9.09 16.49 20.72
CA GLY A 72 -10.20 15.96 21.51
C GLY A 72 -10.10 14.43 21.69
N THR A 73 -11.13 13.71 21.24
CA THR A 73 -11.20 12.23 21.30
C THR A 73 -10.76 11.56 20.00
N SER A 74 -10.05 12.27 19.13
CA SER A 74 -9.54 11.73 17.86
C SER A 74 -8.01 11.76 17.82
N GLU A 75 -7.41 10.69 17.31
CA GLU A 75 -6.05 10.70 16.79
C GLU A 75 -6.08 10.75 15.27
N VAL A 76 -5.30 11.64 14.69
CA VAL A 76 -5.32 11.94 13.27
C VAL A 76 -3.92 11.86 12.70
N LEU A 77 -3.77 11.08 11.63
CA LEU A 77 -2.61 11.11 10.76
C LEU A 77 -2.96 11.94 9.52
N ALA A 78 -2.30 13.08 9.33
CA ALA A 78 -2.50 13.94 8.17
C ALA A 78 -1.21 14.13 7.37
N ALA A 79 -1.34 14.34 6.06
CA ALA A 79 -0.24 14.65 5.17
C ALA A 79 -0.32 16.08 4.65
N PHE A 80 0.82 16.74 4.62
CA PHE A 80 0.98 18.10 4.14
C PHE A 80 2.10 18.18 3.12
N ARG A 81 1.90 18.95 2.06
CA ARG A 81 2.95 19.33 1.11
C ARG A 81 3.40 20.75 1.41
N LYS A 82 4.70 21.00 1.28
CA LYS A 82 5.23 22.35 1.43
C LYS A 82 5.16 23.07 0.09
N ASP A 83 4.46 24.20 0.04
CA ASP A 83 4.49 25.12 -1.10
C ASP A 83 5.08 26.47 -0.64
N GLY A 84 6.34 26.70 -0.97
CA GLY A 84 7.10 27.87 -0.51
C GLY A 84 7.15 27.97 1.03
N SER A 85 6.44 28.95 1.58
CA SER A 85 6.33 29.18 3.04
C SER A 85 5.03 28.66 3.65
N SER A 86 4.13 28.10 2.84
CA SER A 86 2.83 27.56 3.26
C SER A 86 2.80 26.03 3.21
N TRP A 87 1.81 25.46 3.88
CA TRP A 87 1.56 24.03 3.93
C TRP A 87 0.19 23.73 3.33
N ASP A 88 0.19 22.96 2.25
CA ASP A 88 -1.01 22.46 1.61
C ASP A 88 -1.41 21.14 2.25
N TYR A 89 -2.66 21.07 2.70
CA TYR A 89 -3.25 19.84 3.21
C TYR A 89 -3.60 18.89 2.06
N LEU A 90 -3.14 17.64 2.16
CA LEU A 90 -3.41 16.62 1.15
C LEU A 90 -4.56 15.70 1.58
N TRP A 91 -4.44 15.09 2.75
CA TRP A 91 -5.39 14.10 3.27
C TRP A 91 -5.21 13.87 4.78
N LYS A 92 -6.24 13.30 5.42
CA LYS A 92 -6.20 12.85 6.82
C LYS A 92 -6.83 11.47 6.99
N LEU A 93 -6.39 10.78 8.02
CA LEU A 93 -6.96 9.56 8.56
C LEU A 93 -7.28 9.81 10.02
N GLU A 94 -8.54 9.66 10.40
CA GLU A 94 -9.02 9.99 11.73
C GLU A 94 -9.50 8.73 12.46
N PHE A 95 -8.99 8.53 13.68
CA PHE A 95 -9.25 7.39 14.54
C PHE A 95 -9.84 7.87 15.87
N PHE A 96 -11.05 7.40 16.20
CA PHE A 96 -11.75 7.83 17.40
C PHE A 96 -11.35 6.99 18.61
N LEU A 97 -10.78 7.65 19.63
CA LEU A 97 -10.37 7.07 20.92
C LEU A 97 -11.55 6.51 21.73
N GLN A 98 -12.79 6.92 21.41
CA GLN A 98 -13.99 6.45 22.10
C GLN A 98 -14.17 4.92 21.99
N ASN A 99 -13.55 4.27 21.00
CA ASN A 99 -13.60 2.83 20.79
C ASN A 99 -12.40 2.06 21.38
N LEU A 100 -11.46 2.75 22.04
CA LEU A 100 -10.17 2.18 22.48
C LEU A 100 -9.83 2.52 23.94
N GLY A 101 -10.68 3.32 24.60
CA GLY A 101 -10.70 3.47 26.05
C GLY A 101 -11.36 2.26 26.73
N PRO A 102 -11.29 2.15 28.07
CA PRO A 102 -12.05 1.13 28.77
C PRO A 102 -13.52 1.19 28.36
N MET A 103 -14.09 0.03 28.03
CA MET A 103 -15.50 -0.15 27.68
C MET A 103 -16.14 -1.03 28.74
N TYR A 104 -17.40 -0.74 29.09
CA TYR A 104 -18.18 -1.64 29.93
C TYR A 104 -19.56 -1.88 29.32
N TYR A 105 -20.10 -3.06 29.57
CA TYR A 105 -21.46 -3.38 29.16
C TYR A 105 -22.44 -2.76 30.16
N ASP A 106 -23.22 -1.77 29.72
CA ASP A 106 -24.31 -1.22 30.53
C ASP A 106 -25.55 -2.10 30.34
N ALA A 107 -25.83 -2.92 31.35
CA ALA A 107 -26.99 -3.82 31.36
C ALA A 107 -28.34 -3.08 31.30
N LYS A 108 -28.40 -1.78 31.59
CA LYS A 108 -29.62 -0.97 31.45
C LYS A 108 -29.81 -0.49 30.01
N LEU A 109 -28.73 -0.21 29.30
CA LEU A 109 -28.74 0.25 27.92
C LEU A 109 -28.65 -0.91 26.91
N ASN A 110 -28.36 -2.13 27.38
CA ASN A 110 -28.05 -3.30 26.56
C ASN A 110 -26.97 -3.04 25.51
N SER A 111 -26.03 -2.15 25.81
CA SER A 111 -24.98 -1.71 24.89
C SER A 111 -23.64 -1.60 25.61
N TRP A 112 -22.57 -1.71 24.82
CA TRP A 112 -21.23 -1.35 25.28
C TRP A 112 -21.09 0.16 25.24
N VAL A 113 -20.66 0.74 26.36
CA VAL A 113 -20.50 2.19 26.51
C VAL A 113 -19.07 2.52 26.99
N PRO A 114 -18.52 3.68 26.58
CA PRO A 114 -17.19 4.09 26.96
C PRO A 114 -17.11 4.42 28.46
N GLY A 115 -15.98 4.08 29.08
CA GLY A 115 -15.66 4.33 30.48
C GLY A 115 -15.53 3.06 31.31
N SER A 116 -15.68 3.21 32.62
CA SER A 116 -15.69 2.09 33.56
C SER A 116 -17.01 2.10 34.34
N ALA A 117 -17.48 0.92 34.75
CA ALA A 117 -18.66 0.83 35.59
C ALA A 117 -18.47 1.71 36.85
N GLN A 118 -19.53 2.43 37.25
CA GLN A 118 -19.51 3.32 38.42
C GLN A 118 -18.83 2.63 39.62
N GLY A 119 -17.79 3.28 40.17
CA GLY A 119 -17.02 2.78 41.32
C GLY A 119 -15.83 1.88 40.99
N LYS A 120 -15.51 1.63 39.71
CA LYS A 120 -14.29 0.91 39.27
C LYS A 120 -13.39 1.76 38.36
N GLU A 121 -13.39 3.06 38.59
CA GLU A 121 -12.59 4.03 37.84
C GLU A 121 -11.11 3.79 38.09
N LYS A 122 -10.40 3.25 37.09
CA LYS A 122 -8.94 3.36 37.02
C LYS A 122 -8.61 4.63 36.27
N VAL A 123 -7.67 5.41 36.81
CA VAL A 123 -7.05 6.53 36.09
C VAL A 123 -6.13 5.94 35.03
N THR A 124 -6.71 5.59 33.88
CA THR A 124 -5.97 5.23 32.68
C THR A 124 -6.07 6.38 31.71
N PHE A 125 -4.93 6.90 31.24
CA PHE A 125 -4.91 7.60 29.96
C PHE A 125 -5.53 6.67 28.92
N ALA A 126 -6.49 7.17 28.14
CA ALA A 126 -6.99 6.44 26.97
C ALA A 126 -5.76 6.02 26.14
N GLY A 127 -5.66 4.74 25.81
CA GLY A 127 -4.52 4.24 25.05
C GLY A 127 -4.50 4.89 23.66
N ASP A 128 -3.30 5.14 23.15
CA ASP A 128 -3.16 5.70 21.80
C ASP A 128 -3.76 4.72 20.77
N CYS A 129 -4.58 5.23 19.85
CA CYS A 129 -5.12 4.45 18.73
C CYS A 129 -4.01 4.05 17.77
N LEU A 130 -3.02 4.92 17.59
CA LEU A 130 -1.92 4.74 16.66
C LEU A 130 -0.67 4.31 17.44
N ARG A 131 -0.31 3.04 17.31
CA ARG A 131 0.84 2.46 18.02
C ARG A 131 2.17 2.77 17.35
N ARG A 132 2.19 2.80 16.01
CA ARG A 132 3.43 2.97 15.23
C ARG A 132 3.13 3.49 13.83
N ILE A 133 4.04 4.31 13.31
CA ILE A 133 4.07 4.68 11.89
C ILE A 133 5.40 4.25 11.30
N VAL A 134 5.35 3.33 10.35
CA VAL A 134 6.51 2.86 9.59
C VAL A 134 6.42 3.48 8.19
N VAL A 135 7.49 4.12 7.75
CA VAL A 135 7.60 4.65 6.40
C VAL A 135 8.59 3.79 5.67
N ALA A 136 8.15 3.13 4.60
CA ALA A 136 8.99 2.25 3.83
C ALA A 136 8.54 2.17 2.37
N GLU A 137 9.50 2.18 1.45
CA GLU A 137 9.26 1.89 0.05
C GLU A 137 8.79 0.44 -0.12
N LEU A 138 7.71 0.20 -0.87
CA LEU A 138 7.19 -1.16 -1.10
C LEU A 138 7.87 -1.87 -2.28
N PRO A 139 7.78 -3.21 -2.40
CA PRO A 139 8.20 -3.91 -3.59
C PRO A 139 7.49 -3.38 -4.84
N GLY A 140 8.25 -2.68 -5.67
CA GLY A 140 7.85 -2.34 -7.03
C GLY A 140 6.84 -1.20 -7.17
N ASP A 141 6.90 -0.28 -6.22
CA ASP A 141 6.62 1.13 -6.47
C ASP A 141 7.96 1.87 -6.72
N ASN A 142 7.89 3.03 -7.37
CA ASN A 142 9.00 3.99 -7.44
C ASN A 142 8.96 5.03 -6.29
N PHE A 143 8.07 4.89 -5.29
CA PHE A 143 7.85 5.87 -4.20
C PHE A 143 7.57 5.19 -2.84
N ASN A 144 7.56 5.96 -1.74
CA ASN A 144 7.43 5.43 -0.39
C ASN A 144 5.98 5.16 0.00
N SER A 145 5.71 3.99 0.56
CA SER A 145 4.42 3.71 1.20
C SER A 145 4.49 3.92 2.70
N VAL A 146 3.34 4.25 3.29
CA VAL A 146 3.22 4.42 4.74
C VAL A 146 2.48 3.22 5.29
N PHE A 147 3.11 2.56 6.24
CA PHE A 147 2.47 1.58 7.10
C PHE A 147 2.08 2.21 8.41
N VAL A 148 0.80 2.11 8.73
CA VAL A 148 0.22 2.66 9.95
C VAL A 148 -0.25 1.49 10.79
N GLU A 149 0.27 1.39 12.01
CA GLU A 149 -0.14 0.40 12.99
C GLU A 149 -1.21 0.99 13.90
N VAL A 150 -2.44 0.51 13.73
CA VAL A 150 -3.61 0.97 14.48
C VAL A 150 -4.00 -0.09 15.52
N LEU A 151 -4.11 0.31 16.78
CA LEU A 151 -4.76 -0.48 17.81
C LEU A 151 -6.27 -0.47 17.56
N ALA A 152 -6.86 -1.65 17.44
CA ALA A 152 -8.30 -1.84 17.23
C ALA A 152 -8.87 -2.71 18.36
N GLU A 153 -10.07 -2.37 18.84
CA GLU A 153 -10.85 -3.21 19.76
C GLU A 153 -11.97 -3.88 18.97
N GLU A 154 -12.03 -5.22 19.02
CA GLU A 154 -13.20 -5.97 18.55
C GLU A 154 -13.75 -6.80 19.71
N PRO A 155 -15.00 -6.58 20.15
CA PRO A 155 -15.67 -7.52 21.05
C PRO A 155 -15.90 -8.86 20.34
N PRO A 156 -15.64 -10.04 20.94
CA PRO A 156 -15.15 -10.33 22.30
C PRO A 156 -13.60 -10.50 22.41
N LEU A 157 -12.85 -10.09 21.40
CA LEU A 157 -11.44 -10.45 21.17
C LEU A 157 -10.42 -9.52 21.85
N GLY A 158 -10.82 -8.31 22.28
CA GLY A 158 -9.94 -7.35 22.94
C GLY A 158 -9.13 -6.49 21.96
N LEU A 159 -8.11 -5.79 22.47
CA LEU A 159 -7.25 -4.89 21.68
C LEU A 159 -6.21 -5.67 20.85
N PHE A 160 -6.13 -5.41 19.54
CA PHE A 160 -5.13 -6.00 18.63
C PHE A 160 -4.63 -4.95 17.62
N SER A 161 -3.51 -5.26 16.98
CA SER A 161 -2.83 -4.34 16.07
C SER A 161 -3.16 -4.60 14.61
N VAL A 162 -3.48 -3.54 13.85
CA VAL A 162 -3.84 -3.60 12.43
C VAL A 162 -2.88 -2.73 11.62
N PRO A 163 -2.02 -3.35 10.80
CA PRO A 163 -1.22 -2.62 9.83
C PRO A 163 -2.09 -2.15 8.65
N MET A 164 -1.97 -0.89 8.24
CA MET A 164 -2.64 -0.34 7.05
C MET A 164 -1.60 0.23 6.10
N GLY A 165 -1.79 0.03 4.79
CA GLY A 165 -0.87 0.47 3.75
C GLY A 165 -1.49 1.59 2.93
N TYR A 166 -0.77 2.70 2.79
CA TYR A 166 -1.18 3.87 2.02
C TYR A 166 -0.18 4.20 0.91
N ARG A 167 -0.72 4.58 -0.26
CA ARG A 167 0.00 5.05 -1.45
C ARG A 167 -0.70 6.29 -2.01
N LYS A 168 0.05 7.38 -2.24
CA LYS A 168 -0.48 8.66 -2.75
C LYS A 168 -1.74 9.12 -2.00
N GLY A 169 -1.77 8.95 -0.67
CA GLY A 169 -2.92 9.28 0.20
C GLY A 169 -4.13 8.36 0.10
N LYS A 170 -4.10 7.33 -0.75
CA LYS A 170 -5.14 6.32 -0.85
C LYS A 170 -4.73 5.08 -0.05
N LYS A 171 -5.66 4.55 0.75
CA LYS A 171 -5.48 3.24 1.38
C LYS A 171 -5.43 2.20 0.26
N ILE A 172 -4.29 1.55 0.09
CA ILE A 172 -4.10 0.47 -0.87
C ILE A 172 -4.19 -0.90 -0.23
N TRP A 173 -4.08 -0.95 1.10
CA TRP A 173 -4.13 -2.20 1.83
C TRP A 173 -4.66 -1.98 3.24
N ASP A 174 -5.47 -2.94 3.69
CA ASP A 174 -6.08 -2.94 5.01
C ASP A 174 -5.77 -4.25 5.74
N GLY A 175 -5.01 -4.18 6.84
CA GLY A 175 -4.65 -5.34 7.64
C GLY A 175 -5.82 -6.03 8.31
N PHE A 176 -7.02 -5.44 8.38
CA PHE A 176 -8.22 -6.16 8.81
C PHE A 176 -8.50 -7.36 7.90
N GLN A 177 -8.14 -7.26 6.62
CA GLN A 177 -8.30 -8.34 5.65
C GLN A 177 -7.46 -9.58 6.00
N LEU A 178 -6.35 -9.41 6.71
CA LEU A 178 -5.53 -10.53 7.17
C LEU A 178 -6.27 -11.43 8.17
N LYS A 179 -7.29 -10.94 8.86
CA LYS A 179 -8.10 -11.75 9.79
C LYS A 179 -8.95 -12.80 9.07
N GLU A 180 -9.32 -12.53 7.84
CA GLU A 180 -10.07 -13.47 7.01
C GLU A 180 -9.17 -14.59 6.49
N HIS A 181 -7.85 -14.39 6.52
CA HIS A 181 -6.87 -15.41 6.12
C HIS A 181 -6.98 -16.63 7.04
N GLU A 182 -7.02 -17.82 6.43
CA GLU A 182 -7.24 -19.08 7.16
C GLU A 182 -6.22 -19.32 8.27
N GLU A 183 -4.97 -18.90 8.05
CA GLU A 183 -3.86 -19.02 9.01
C GLU A 183 -4.00 -18.11 10.24
N LEU A 184 -4.78 -17.02 10.13
CA LEU A 184 -4.89 -15.97 11.16
C LEU A 184 -6.26 -15.93 11.83
N LYS A 185 -7.30 -16.51 11.21
CA LYS A 185 -8.69 -16.53 11.69
C LYS A 185 -8.87 -17.06 13.12
N ARG A 186 -7.92 -17.86 13.62
CA ARG A 186 -7.94 -18.44 14.98
C ARG A 186 -7.17 -17.60 16.01
N SER A 187 -6.44 -16.58 15.58
CA SER A 187 -5.62 -15.76 16.47
C SER A 187 -6.47 -14.69 17.16
N LYS A 188 -6.39 -14.62 18.50
CA LYS A 188 -7.09 -13.60 19.29
C LYS A 188 -6.34 -12.27 19.32
N ARG A 189 -5.01 -12.34 19.27
CA ARG A 189 -4.11 -11.19 19.20
C ARG A 189 -3.14 -11.38 18.05
N VAL A 190 -2.92 -10.32 17.32
CA VAL A 190 -2.00 -10.27 16.17
C VAL A 190 -1.00 -9.17 16.49
N ASP A 191 0.20 -9.58 16.87
CA ASP A 191 1.35 -8.68 16.89
C ASP A 191 2.08 -8.87 15.55
N PHE A 192 2.68 -7.81 15.02
CA PHE A 192 3.45 -7.90 13.79
C PHE A 192 4.77 -7.15 13.87
N GLU A 193 5.71 -7.61 13.06
CA GLU A 193 7.02 -7.01 12.88
C GLU A 193 7.24 -6.74 11.40
N TYR A 194 7.54 -5.49 11.05
CA TYR A 194 7.92 -5.12 9.70
C TYR A 194 9.42 -5.35 9.49
N ASN A 195 9.77 -6.16 8.51
CA ASN A 195 11.14 -6.34 8.04
C ASN A 195 11.39 -5.43 6.82
N GLN A 196 12.15 -4.36 7.03
CA GLN A 196 12.45 -3.38 5.99
C GLN A 196 13.28 -3.93 4.82
N LYS A 197 14.15 -4.91 5.08
CA LYS A 197 15.04 -5.49 4.06
C LYS A 197 14.24 -6.31 3.05
N ASP A 198 13.40 -7.19 3.57
CA ASP A 198 12.61 -8.11 2.76
C ASP A 198 11.26 -7.51 2.34
N LYS A 199 10.94 -6.33 2.89
CA LYS A 199 9.68 -5.60 2.73
C LYS A 199 8.48 -6.52 3.04
N SER A 200 8.60 -7.22 4.16
CA SER A 200 7.66 -8.24 4.62
C SER A 200 7.13 -7.93 6.02
N PHE A 201 5.98 -8.51 6.35
CA PHE A 201 5.42 -8.50 7.69
C PHE A 201 5.50 -9.89 8.27
N ARG A 202 6.17 -10.02 9.41
CA ARG A 202 6.04 -11.21 10.23
C ARG A 202 4.89 -10.99 11.20
N ILE A 203 3.94 -11.89 11.16
CA ILE A 203 2.80 -11.90 12.07
C ILE A 203 3.03 -12.99 13.09
N PHE A 204 2.77 -12.68 14.35
CA PHE A 204 2.84 -13.61 15.48
C PHE A 204 1.43 -13.89 15.97
N PRO A 205 0.84 -15.03 15.58
CA PRO A 205 -0.40 -15.48 16.17
C PRO A 205 -0.24 -15.79 17.65
N THR A 206 -1.35 -16.07 18.34
CA THR A 206 -1.37 -16.30 19.80
C THR A 206 -0.46 -17.46 20.26
N ASN A 207 0.04 -18.29 19.34
CA ASN A 207 1.05 -19.31 19.60
C ASN A 207 2.46 -18.73 19.44
N PRO A 208 3.28 -18.64 20.52
CA PRO A 208 4.62 -18.05 20.47
C PRO A 208 5.61 -18.81 19.58
N ASN A 209 5.32 -20.06 19.22
CA ASN A 209 6.18 -20.90 18.38
C ASN A 209 5.83 -20.85 16.89
N TYR A 210 4.82 -20.07 16.50
CA TYR A 210 4.43 -19.92 15.11
C TYR A 210 4.45 -18.44 14.73
N SER A 211 5.07 -18.16 13.58
CA SER A 211 5.00 -16.86 12.95
C SER A 211 4.79 -17.07 11.46
N GLN A 212 3.93 -16.26 10.87
CA GLN A 212 3.69 -16.28 9.44
C GLN A 212 4.26 -15.02 8.81
N GLU A 213 5.11 -15.19 7.80
CA GLU A 213 5.60 -14.06 7.02
C GLU A 213 4.65 -13.79 5.84
N PHE A 214 4.33 -12.52 5.63
CA PHE A 214 3.53 -12.02 4.53
C PHE A 214 4.37 -11.04 3.71
N VAL A 215 4.25 -11.15 2.39
CA VAL A 215 5.00 -10.33 1.44
C VAL A 215 4.00 -9.60 0.56
N PHE A 216 4.16 -8.29 0.46
CA PHE A 216 3.31 -7.48 -0.41
C PHE A 216 3.70 -7.69 -1.87
N ASN A 217 2.72 -8.00 -2.72
CA ASN A 217 2.94 -8.23 -4.14
C ASN A 217 2.55 -7.04 -5.05
N GLY A 218 2.19 -5.89 -4.48
CA GLY A 218 1.69 -4.74 -5.24
C GLY A 218 0.17 -4.60 -5.23
N TRP A 219 -0.56 -5.67 -4.92
CA TRP A 219 -2.03 -5.68 -4.79
C TRP A 219 -2.47 -6.09 -3.39
N GLU A 220 -1.87 -7.15 -2.83
CA GLU A 220 -2.22 -7.67 -1.50
C GLU A 220 -1.02 -8.31 -0.80
N MET A 221 -1.22 -8.67 0.46
CA MET A 221 -0.27 -9.46 1.23
C MET A 221 -0.45 -10.94 0.90
N ILE A 222 0.62 -11.59 0.46
CA ILE A 222 0.64 -13.02 0.16
C ILE A 222 1.47 -13.74 1.23
N PRO A 223 0.98 -14.84 1.83
CA PRO A 223 1.78 -15.63 2.75
C PRO A 223 3.04 -16.14 2.04
N ASN A 224 4.20 -15.94 2.66
CA ASN A 224 5.49 -16.38 2.14
C ASN A 224 5.72 -17.84 2.48
N LEU A 225 5.06 -18.76 1.76
CA LEU A 225 5.21 -20.20 1.97
C LEU A 225 6.44 -20.74 1.23
N PRO A 226 7.05 -21.85 1.71
CA PRO A 226 8.10 -22.53 0.98
C PRO A 226 7.66 -22.90 -0.44
N MET A 227 8.56 -22.79 -1.42
CA MET A 227 8.30 -23.14 -2.83
C MET A 227 7.18 -22.32 -3.52
N GLN A 228 6.71 -21.24 -2.92
CA GLN A 228 5.72 -20.34 -3.49
C GLN A 228 6.38 -19.06 -4.02
N PRO A 229 6.15 -18.68 -5.30
CA PRO A 229 6.49 -17.35 -5.75
C PRO A 229 5.54 -16.32 -5.16
N VAL A 230 6.04 -15.11 -4.96
CA VAL A 230 5.21 -13.92 -4.75
C VAL A 230 5.59 -12.92 -5.84
N PRO A 231 4.90 -12.95 -7.00
CA PRO A 231 5.16 -12.04 -8.10
C PRO A 231 4.74 -10.63 -7.72
N ALA A 232 5.69 -9.80 -7.32
CA ALA A 232 5.45 -8.41 -7.02
C ALA A 232 5.41 -7.57 -8.31
N PHE A 233 4.36 -6.77 -8.49
CA PHE A 233 4.31 -5.71 -9.49
C PHE A 233 5.55 -4.82 -9.35
N VAL A 234 6.19 -4.40 -10.44
CA VAL A 234 7.31 -3.43 -10.44
C VAL A 234 7.02 -2.23 -11.31
N SER A 235 6.60 -2.45 -12.55
CA SER A 235 6.20 -1.36 -13.44
C SER A 235 5.38 -1.88 -14.60
N LEU A 236 4.55 -0.98 -15.16
CA LEU A 236 3.85 -1.17 -16.43
C LEU A 236 4.15 0.03 -17.32
N GLU A 237 5.12 -0.13 -18.22
CA GLU A 237 5.52 0.92 -19.15
C GLU A 237 4.78 0.75 -20.48
N VAL A 238 4.16 1.82 -20.98
CA VAL A 238 3.35 1.81 -22.21
C VAL A 238 3.80 2.94 -23.15
N ILE A 239 4.34 2.58 -24.32
CA ILE A 239 4.95 3.54 -25.26
C ILE A 239 4.53 3.24 -26.72
N PRO A 240 3.87 4.17 -27.44
CA PRO A 240 3.20 5.36 -26.92
C PRO A 240 2.04 4.98 -25.97
N LYS A 241 1.48 5.95 -25.24
CA LYS A 241 0.27 5.72 -24.41
C LYS A 241 -0.85 5.06 -25.22
N PHE A 242 -1.72 4.34 -24.53
CA PHE A 242 -2.83 3.67 -25.18
C PHE A 242 -3.76 4.67 -25.88
N GLU A 243 -4.02 4.39 -27.15
CA GLU A 243 -5.01 5.09 -27.97
C GLU A 243 -5.79 4.06 -28.77
N ILE A 244 -7.09 4.29 -28.92
CA ILE A 244 -7.98 3.34 -29.62
C ILE A 244 -7.48 3.14 -31.06
N GLY A 245 -7.30 1.87 -31.44
CA GLY A 245 -6.84 1.48 -32.76
C GLY A 245 -5.35 1.74 -33.03
N LYS A 246 -4.59 2.29 -32.09
CA LYS A 246 -3.13 2.48 -32.20
C LYS A 246 -2.38 1.47 -31.36
N GLU A 247 -1.23 1.07 -31.88
CA GLU A 247 -0.39 0.09 -31.23
C GLU A 247 0.57 0.75 -30.22
N SER A 248 0.69 0.12 -29.06
CA SER A 248 1.60 0.50 -27.99
C SER A 248 2.51 -0.67 -27.64
N LEU A 249 3.80 -0.41 -27.43
CA LEU A 249 4.72 -1.35 -26.78
C LEU A 249 4.46 -1.31 -25.27
N VAL A 250 4.15 -2.47 -24.70
CA VAL A 250 3.92 -2.66 -23.27
C VAL A 250 5.07 -3.47 -22.67
N THR A 251 5.66 -2.97 -21.60
CA THR A 251 6.66 -3.69 -20.79
C THR A 251 6.14 -3.82 -19.36
N LEU A 252 5.75 -5.04 -18.98
CA LEU A 252 5.39 -5.39 -17.60
C LEU A 252 6.61 -5.95 -16.89
N GLN A 253 7.05 -5.31 -15.80
CA GLN A 253 8.11 -5.82 -14.94
C GLN A 253 7.53 -6.40 -13.65
N LEU A 254 7.99 -7.59 -13.29
CA LEU A 254 7.64 -8.29 -12.06
C LEU A 254 8.92 -8.70 -11.32
N LYS A 255 8.83 -8.88 -10.01
CA LYS A 255 9.93 -9.37 -9.17
C LYS A 255 9.40 -10.45 -8.24
N ASN A 256 10.05 -11.62 -8.19
CA ASN A 256 9.68 -12.60 -7.18
C ASN A 256 10.17 -12.12 -5.82
N ARG A 257 9.26 -11.92 -4.87
CA ARG A 257 9.58 -11.60 -3.47
C ARG A 257 9.35 -12.78 -2.53
N GLY A 258 8.75 -13.85 -3.02
CA GLY A 258 8.56 -15.10 -2.30
C GLY A 258 9.77 -16.00 -2.39
N ASN A 259 9.55 -17.29 -2.10
CA ASN A 259 10.57 -18.30 -2.20
C ASN A 259 10.89 -18.68 -3.65
N TYR A 260 12.01 -19.38 -3.83
CA TYR A 260 12.34 -19.96 -5.13
C TYR A 260 11.24 -20.92 -5.57
N VAL A 261 10.88 -20.85 -6.85
CA VAL A 261 9.98 -21.81 -7.50
C VAL A 261 10.58 -22.27 -8.82
N SER A 262 10.41 -23.54 -9.13
CA SER A 262 10.95 -24.15 -10.36
C SER A 262 10.17 -23.73 -11.61
N LEU A 263 8.86 -23.50 -11.50
CA LEU A 263 8.01 -23.20 -12.63
C LEU A 263 6.83 -22.31 -12.23
N THR A 264 6.71 -21.18 -12.90
CA THR A 264 5.60 -20.23 -12.76
C THR A 264 5.09 -19.83 -14.14
N TYR A 265 3.78 -19.77 -14.30
CA TYR A 265 3.11 -19.20 -15.46
C TYR A 265 2.56 -17.83 -15.10
N LEU A 266 2.80 -16.85 -15.97
CA LEU A 266 2.36 -15.47 -15.84
C LEU A 266 1.39 -15.19 -16.98
N SER A 267 0.12 -14.98 -16.65
CA SER A 267 -0.96 -14.87 -17.62
C SER A 267 -1.47 -13.44 -17.67
N ILE A 268 -1.61 -12.89 -18.88
CA ILE A 268 -2.11 -11.56 -19.17
C ILE A 268 -3.29 -11.68 -20.14
N SER A 269 -4.46 -11.24 -19.70
CA SER A 269 -5.74 -11.37 -20.40
C SER A 269 -6.29 -9.99 -20.79
N PHE A 270 -6.97 -9.91 -21.94
CA PHE A 270 -7.42 -8.64 -22.54
C PHE A 270 -8.95 -8.62 -22.81
N PRO A 271 -9.81 -8.49 -21.78
CA PRO A 271 -11.26 -8.67 -21.91
C PRO A 271 -11.98 -7.73 -22.87
N GLU A 272 -11.53 -6.48 -23.00
CA GLU A 272 -12.15 -5.44 -23.85
C GLU A 272 -11.80 -5.57 -25.34
N ALA A 273 -11.28 -6.74 -25.73
CA ALA A 273 -10.83 -7.08 -27.06
C ALA A 273 -9.76 -6.12 -27.65
N GLY A 274 -9.00 -6.65 -28.60
CA GLY A 274 -7.89 -5.93 -29.21
C GLY A 274 -6.99 -6.91 -29.95
N SER A 275 -5.86 -6.40 -30.44
CA SER A 275 -4.82 -7.26 -30.99
C SER A 275 -3.58 -7.20 -30.13
N VAL A 276 -3.06 -8.39 -29.80
CA VAL A 276 -1.78 -8.55 -29.10
C VAL A 276 -0.81 -9.22 -30.06
N ARG A 277 0.45 -8.76 -30.09
CA ARG A 277 1.54 -9.48 -30.77
C ARG A 277 2.79 -9.46 -29.90
N LEU A 278 3.62 -10.49 -30.05
CA LEU A 278 4.86 -10.63 -29.27
C LEU A 278 5.89 -9.59 -29.72
N ALA A 279 6.68 -9.07 -28.77
CA ALA A 279 7.71 -8.07 -29.02
C ALA A 279 9.06 -8.70 -29.44
N GLY A 280 9.01 -9.67 -30.36
CA GLY A 280 10.16 -10.47 -30.82
C GLY A 280 10.14 -11.92 -30.31
N GLU A 281 11.26 -12.61 -30.43
CA GLU A 281 11.44 -13.99 -29.94
C GLU A 281 11.62 -14.00 -28.41
N THR A 282 10.53 -13.83 -27.68
CA THR A 282 10.55 -13.95 -26.22
C THR A 282 10.41 -15.43 -25.86
N GLN A 283 11.50 -16.08 -25.43
CA GLN A 283 11.47 -17.50 -25.04
C GLN A 283 10.44 -17.74 -23.93
N GLY A 284 9.70 -18.85 -24.04
CA GLY A 284 8.72 -19.27 -23.04
C GLY A 284 7.41 -18.47 -23.07
N VAL A 285 7.18 -17.61 -24.06
CA VAL A 285 5.93 -16.84 -24.19
C VAL A 285 5.03 -17.44 -25.27
N ARG A 286 3.75 -17.64 -24.91
CA ARG A 286 2.71 -18.14 -25.81
C ARG A 286 1.59 -17.11 -25.90
N LEU A 287 1.14 -16.85 -27.13
CA LEU A 287 -0.01 -16.01 -27.41
C LEU A 287 -1.16 -16.89 -27.91
N TYR A 288 -2.30 -16.80 -27.23
CA TYR A 288 -3.57 -17.36 -27.66
C TYR A 288 -4.41 -16.22 -28.24
N LYS A 289 -4.79 -16.35 -29.51
CA LYS A 289 -5.69 -15.43 -30.19
C LYS A 289 -7.14 -15.82 -29.91
N LYS A 290 -8.06 -14.89 -30.19
CA LYS A 290 -9.49 -15.19 -30.16
C LYS A 290 -9.79 -16.41 -31.04
N GLY A 291 -10.50 -17.39 -30.48
CA GLY A 291 -10.82 -18.67 -31.11
C GLY A 291 -9.86 -19.82 -30.79
N ASP A 292 -8.65 -19.55 -30.29
CA ASP A 292 -7.70 -20.60 -29.89
C ASP A 292 -8.23 -21.39 -28.70
N ILE A 293 -7.86 -22.66 -28.60
CA ILE A 293 -8.37 -23.53 -27.52
C ILE A 293 -7.59 -23.32 -26.22
N VAL A 294 -8.29 -22.92 -25.16
CA VAL A 294 -7.78 -22.77 -23.80
C VAL A 294 -8.56 -23.65 -22.82
N PHE A 295 -7.94 -24.02 -21.69
CA PHE A 295 -8.62 -24.79 -20.65
C PHE A 295 -9.28 -23.83 -19.65
N ASN A 296 -10.56 -24.08 -19.34
CA ASN A 296 -11.31 -23.36 -18.33
C ASN A 296 -11.48 -24.24 -17.09
N VAL A 297 -10.98 -23.77 -15.94
CA VAL A 297 -10.96 -24.55 -14.69
C VAL A 297 -12.31 -24.65 -14.00
N VAL A 298 -13.20 -23.67 -14.20
CA VAL A 298 -14.53 -23.66 -13.61
C VAL A 298 -15.43 -24.67 -14.32
N GLN A 299 -15.34 -24.72 -15.65
CA GLN A 299 -16.12 -25.63 -16.50
C GLN A 299 -15.44 -26.99 -16.70
N ASN A 300 -14.20 -27.14 -16.22
CA ASN A 300 -13.36 -28.33 -16.39
C ASN A 300 -13.30 -28.84 -17.84
N LYS A 301 -13.21 -27.92 -18.81
CA LYS A 301 -13.22 -28.25 -20.24
C LYS A 301 -12.40 -27.29 -21.08
N LYS A 302 -12.08 -27.71 -22.30
CA LYS A 302 -11.48 -26.87 -23.33
C LYS A 302 -12.54 -25.99 -23.97
N ILE A 303 -12.27 -24.69 -24.07
CA ILE A 303 -13.16 -23.70 -24.68
C ILE A 303 -12.38 -22.86 -25.70
N PRO A 304 -13.03 -22.28 -26.73
CA PRO A 304 -12.40 -21.27 -27.57
C PRO A 304 -12.19 -19.99 -26.77
N ALA A 305 -11.04 -19.37 -26.93
CA ALA A 305 -10.68 -18.11 -26.28
C ALA A 305 -11.58 -16.98 -26.80
N GLU A 306 -12.21 -16.25 -25.88
CA GLU A 306 -13.11 -15.14 -26.21
C GLU A 306 -12.34 -13.87 -26.58
N TYR A 307 -11.16 -13.71 -25.99
CA TYR A 307 -10.25 -12.59 -26.16
C TYR A 307 -8.77 -13.05 -26.11
N PRO A 308 -7.82 -12.21 -26.56
CA PRO A 308 -6.39 -12.57 -26.51
C PRO A 308 -5.92 -12.89 -25.09
N LEU A 309 -5.03 -13.88 -24.98
CA LEU A 309 -4.34 -14.26 -23.75
C LEU A 309 -2.85 -14.45 -24.05
N LEU A 310 -2.00 -13.82 -23.26
CA LEU A 310 -0.56 -14.02 -23.29
C LEU A 310 -0.14 -14.79 -22.04
N GLU A 311 0.62 -15.86 -22.21
CA GLU A 311 1.13 -16.69 -21.12
C GLU A 311 2.65 -16.80 -21.22
N ALA A 312 3.36 -16.31 -20.21
CA ALA A 312 4.80 -16.40 -20.10
C ALA A 312 5.19 -17.45 -19.07
N THR A 313 6.04 -18.39 -19.46
CA THR A 313 6.58 -19.44 -18.60
C THR A 313 7.91 -18.98 -18.03
N LYS A 314 7.97 -18.84 -16.71
CA LYS A 314 9.20 -18.57 -15.97
C LYS A 314 9.69 -19.85 -15.30
N GLU A 315 10.70 -20.46 -15.90
CA GLU A 315 11.47 -21.54 -15.29
C GLU A 315 12.49 -20.96 -14.29
N GLY A 316 12.57 -21.52 -13.09
CA GLY A 316 13.49 -21.12 -12.03
C GLY A 316 13.40 -19.63 -11.67
N TRP A 317 12.52 -19.27 -10.75
CA TRP A 317 12.38 -17.89 -10.29
C TRP A 317 12.90 -17.71 -8.88
N ALA A 318 14.16 -17.29 -8.76
CA ALA A 318 14.80 -17.02 -7.47
C ALA A 318 14.22 -15.79 -6.78
N ASN A 319 14.29 -15.80 -5.45
CA ASN A 319 13.93 -14.66 -4.61
C ASN A 319 14.69 -13.41 -5.05
N ASN A 320 13.98 -12.29 -5.11
CA ASN A 320 14.43 -10.97 -5.54
C ASN A 320 14.90 -10.83 -7.02
N PHE A 321 14.68 -11.82 -7.89
CA PHE A 321 14.98 -11.67 -9.32
C PHE A 321 13.82 -11.05 -10.10
N ARG A 322 14.15 -10.11 -11.01
CA ARG A 322 13.18 -9.47 -11.91
C ARG A 322 12.93 -10.32 -13.15
N TYR A 323 11.72 -10.22 -13.69
CA TYR A 323 11.32 -10.79 -14.96
C TYR A 323 10.42 -9.80 -15.69
N GLY A 324 10.72 -9.55 -16.96
CA GLY A 324 9.99 -8.60 -17.81
C GLY A 324 9.28 -9.30 -18.94
N ILE A 325 8.01 -8.95 -19.17
CA ILE A 325 7.21 -9.43 -20.29
C ILE A 325 6.97 -8.24 -21.23
N LYS A 326 7.33 -8.40 -22.50
CA LYS A 326 7.16 -7.38 -23.54
C LYS A 326 6.22 -7.84 -24.63
N PHE A 327 5.24 -7.01 -24.96
CA PHE A 327 4.28 -7.28 -26.03
C PHE A 327 3.77 -5.97 -26.62
N TYR A 328 3.27 -6.04 -27.85
CA TYR A 328 2.53 -4.94 -28.45
C TYR A 328 1.04 -5.17 -28.28
N TYR A 329 0.31 -4.11 -27.96
CA TYR A 329 -1.13 -4.15 -27.78
C TYR A 329 -1.80 -2.98 -28.51
N THR A 330 -2.90 -3.28 -29.20
CA THR A 330 -3.75 -2.31 -29.88
C THR A 330 -5.15 -2.39 -29.27
N PRO A 331 -5.53 -1.42 -28.42
CA PRO A 331 -6.85 -1.38 -27.79
C PRO A 331 -7.96 -1.17 -28.83
N LYS A 332 -9.11 -1.83 -28.65
CA LYS A 332 -10.26 -1.68 -29.56
C LYS A 332 -11.36 -0.77 -28.99
N GLU A 333 -11.64 -0.87 -27.70
CA GLU A 333 -12.85 -0.28 -27.08
C GLU A 333 -12.56 0.94 -26.21
N SER A 334 -11.40 0.98 -25.55
CA SER A 334 -11.05 2.01 -24.56
C SER A 334 -9.59 2.48 -24.72
N ALA A 335 -9.36 3.77 -24.45
CA ALA A 335 -8.01 4.33 -24.30
C ALA A 335 -7.38 3.98 -22.94
N ASN A 336 -8.18 3.49 -21.98
CA ASN A 336 -7.74 2.91 -20.72
C ASN A 336 -8.21 1.46 -20.68
N PRO A 337 -7.56 0.57 -21.45
CA PRO A 337 -8.03 -0.79 -21.63
C PRO A 337 -7.88 -1.60 -20.35
N LYS A 338 -8.87 -2.46 -20.11
CA LYS A 338 -8.81 -3.43 -19.04
C LYS A 338 -7.81 -4.55 -19.36
N ILE A 339 -6.82 -4.71 -18.49
CA ILE A 339 -5.82 -5.80 -18.60
C ILE A 339 -5.82 -6.57 -17.28
N LEU A 340 -6.02 -7.88 -17.37
CA LEU A 340 -6.02 -8.78 -16.22
C LEU A 340 -4.69 -9.51 -16.12
N PHE A 341 -4.16 -9.62 -14.91
CA PHE A 341 -2.91 -10.33 -14.61
C PHE A 341 -3.10 -11.37 -13.52
N ARG A 342 -2.53 -12.56 -13.74
CA ARG A 342 -2.39 -13.58 -12.70
C ARG A 342 -1.08 -14.33 -12.83
N SER A 343 -0.68 -14.93 -11.73
CA SER A 343 0.36 -15.95 -11.69
C SER A 343 -0.24 -17.28 -11.32
N THR A 344 0.22 -18.35 -11.96
CA THR A 344 -0.03 -19.72 -11.49
C THR A 344 1.28 -20.45 -11.32
N TYR A 345 1.36 -21.31 -10.31
CA TYR A 345 2.53 -22.12 -10.04
C TYR A 345 2.09 -23.49 -9.54
N LYS A 346 3.01 -24.45 -9.65
CA LYS A 346 2.76 -25.80 -9.14
C LYS A 346 3.22 -25.88 -7.69
N PHE A 347 2.29 -26.20 -6.79
CA PHE A 347 2.57 -26.51 -5.40
C PHE A 347 2.22 -27.96 -5.14
N TYR A 348 3.22 -28.81 -4.94
CA TYR A 348 3.05 -30.27 -4.90
C TYR A 348 2.28 -30.81 -6.12
N GLN A 349 1.05 -31.30 -5.94
CA GLN A 349 0.20 -31.86 -7.00
C GLN A 349 -0.84 -30.85 -7.52
N GLU A 350 -0.91 -29.66 -6.93
CA GLU A 350 -1.94 -28.67 -7.22
C GLU A 350 -1.38 -27.50 -8.03
N ILE A 351 -2.26 -26.89 -8.83
CA ILE A 351 -1.98 -25.62 -9.50
C ILE A 351 -2.61 -24.53 -8.64
N VAL A 352 -1.78 -23.68 -8.07
CA VAL A 352 -2.22 -22.55 -7.25
C VAL A 352 -2.14 -21.28 -8.07
N SER A 353 -3.14 -20.42 -7.94
CA SER A 353 -3.20 -19.10 -8.58
C SER A 353 -2.94 -17.99 -7.57
N ILE A 354 -2.33 -16.91 -8.02
CA ILE A 354 -2.22 -15.62 -7.31
C ILE A 354 -2.71 -14.55 -8.30
N PRO A 355 -3.85 -13.88 -8.03
CA PRO A 355 -4.72 -14.07 -6.87
C PRO A 355 -5.44 -15.43 -6.89
N ASN A 356 -6.01 -15.80 -5.75
CA ASN A 356 -6.90 -16.97 -5.61
C ASN A 356 -8.30 -16.52 -5.14
N GLN A 357 -9.20 -17.49 -4.91
CA GLN A 357 -10.58 -17.21 -4.50
C GLN A 357 -10.72 -16.55 -3.12
N PHE A 358 -9.67 -16.60 -2.30
CA PHE A 358 -9.58 -15.96 -0.99
C PHE A 358 -8.77 -14.65 -1.05
N SER A 359 -8.43 -14.18 -2.26
CA SER A 359 -7.77 -12.90 -2.46
C SER A 359 -8.64 -11.76 -1.93
N ILE A 360 -8.00 -10.86 -1.22
CA ILE A 360 -8.63 -9.71 -0.55
C ILE A 360 -8.57 -8.45 -1.43
N ALA A 361 -7.65 -8.43 -2.39
CA ALA A 361 -7.62 -7.40 -3.42
C ALA A 361 -8.77 -7.63 -4.42
N PRO A 362 -9.40 -6.57 -4.95
CA PRO A 362 -10.35 -6.70 -6.04
C PRO A 362 -9.75 -7.48 -7.20
N PHE A 363 -10.43 -8.55 -7.61
CA PHE A 363 -10.03 -9.39 -8.72
C PHE A 363 -11.22 -9.69 -9.62
N GLU A 364 -10.91 -10.11 -10.83
CA GLU A 364 -11.89 -10.62 -11.78
C GLU A 364 -11.50 -12.00 -12.28
N ARG A 365 -12.49 -12.77 -12.75
CA ARG A 365 -12.19 -14.06 -13.37
C ARG A 365 -11.85 -13.84 -14.84
N ASP A 366 -10.72 -14.38 -15.26
CA ASP A 366 -10.37 -14.44 -16.67
C ASP A 366 -11.21 -15.51 -17.41
N GLN A 367 -11.03 -15.60 -18.73
CA GLN A 367 -11.73 -16.56 -19.58
C GLN A 367 -11.40 -18.03 -19.24
N GLN A 368 -10.28 -18.28 -18.55
CA GLN A 368 -9.93 -19.60 -18.03
C GLN A 368 -10.59 -19.87 -16.67
N GLY A 369 -11.28 -18.89 -16.09
CA GLY A 369 -12.02 -18.99 -14.84
C GLY A 369 -11.18 -18.68 -13.59
N PHE A 370 -9.93 -18.24 -13.76
CA PHE A 370 -9.03 -17.94 -12.66
C PHE A 370 -9.18 -16.50 -12.17
N PRO A 371 -9.15 -16.25 -10.85
CA PRO A 371 -8.98 -14.90 -10.30
C PRO A 371 -7.73 -14.23 -10.87
N SER A 372 -7.87 -12.97 -11.25
CA SER A 372 -6.82 -12.13 -11.84
C SER A 372 -6.93 -10.70 -11.34
N TYR A 373 -5.80 -10.07 -11.01
CA TYR A 373 -5.74 -8.66 -10.66
C TYR A 373 -6.02 -7.78 -11.87
N LEU A 374 -6.57 -6.60 -11.63
CA LEU A 374 -6.58 -5.52 -12.60
C LEU A 374 -5.20 -4.87 -12.65
N LEU A 375 -4.58 -4.81 -13.83
CA LEU A 375 -3.41 -3.96 -14.01
C LEU A 375 -3.88 -2.52 -14.15
N GLU A 376 -3.65 -1.72 -13.10
CA GLU A 376 -3.87 -0.28 -13.18
C GLU A 376 -2.83 0.33 -14.14
N THR A 377 -3.30 0.91 -15.25
CA THR A 377 -2.45 1.80 -16.03
C THR A 377 -2.08 3.02 -15.18
N PRO A 378 -0.82 3.51 -15.23
CA PRO A 378 -0.47 4.73 -14.53
C PRO A 378 -1.43 5.84 -14.98
N THR A 379 -2.27 6.31 -14.06
CA THR A 379 -2.99 7.56 -14.22
C THR A 379 -1.97 8.67 -14.09
N ASN A 380 -1.87 9.51 -15.12
CA ASN A 380 -0.95 10.65 -15.18
C ASN A 380 -1.03 11.53 -13.94
#